data_AF-A0AAU2DS67-F1
#
_entry.id   AF-A0AAU2DS67-F1
#
_cell.length_a   1.000
_cell.length_b   1.000
_cell.length_c   1.000
_cell.angle_alpha   90.00
_cell.angle_beta   90.00
_cell.angle_gamma   90.00
#
_symmetry.space_group_name_H-M   'P 1'
#
loop_
_entity.id
_entity.type
_entity.pdbx_description
1 polymer ?
#
loop_
_entity_poly.entity_id
_entity_poly.type
_entity_poly.pdbx_seq_one_letter_code
_entity_poly.pdbx_strand_id
1 'polypeptide(L)'
;MAYHGSGYPAERKALREWWGVTSHEEWQAQQRALLALDGANPVWEFALRLRRTIARDFGGYVDTAYWRDTAAQVLRDRATGATVITPDGVTRTEPRPEAETEAHIKGVQHLIGRITRYEARFRADGILAENRYVTSVDAWDLGRASGMARWGLGSRYCGLKEVEAAVIEAGLGAIRSYRSWQDFSSGYILGRCLHFDDEEFGEWYTDVLDAHRILMSESDSPWLTVPFQ
;
A
#
# COMPACT_ATOMS: atom_id res chain seq x y z
N MET A 1 -7.30 2.12 -25.64
CA MET A 1 -7.38 3.61 -25.59
C MET A 1 -6.08 4.14 -25.02
N ALA A 2 -5.30 4.88 -25.81
CA ALA A 2 -4.07 5.52 -25.34
C ALA A 2 -4.44 6.71 -24.44
N TYR A 3 -4.14 6.61 -23.15
CA TYR A 3 -4.20 7.76 -22.27
C TYR A 3 -3.10 8.74 -22.66
N HIS A 4 -3.48 9.89 -23.24
CA HIS A 4 -2.55 10.92 -23.73
C HIS A 4 -2.19 11.97 -22.66
N GLY A 5 -2.37 11.66 -21.37
CA GLY A 5 -2.26 12.64 -20.29
C GLY A 5 -3.42 13.65 -20.32
N SER A 6 -3.45 14.55 -19.34
CA SER A 6 -4.36 15.72 -19.35
C SER A 6 -3.72 16.94 -20.03
N GLY A 7 -2.49 16.79 -20.53
CA GLY A 7 -1.70 17.84 -21.16
C GLY A 7 -0.82 18.62 -20.18
N TYR A 8 0.29 19.17 -20.68
CA TYR A 8 1.34 19.81 -19.86
C TYR A 8 0.83 20.81 -18.79
N PRO A 9 -0.08 21.75 -19.09
CA PRO A 9 -0.56 22.70 -18.07
C PRO A 9 -1.41 22.04 -16.98
N ALA A 10 -2.23 21.06 -17.35
CA ALA A 10 -3.12 20.36 -16.43
C ALA A 10 -2.33 19.44 -15.49
N GLU A 11 -1.32 18.75 -16.01
CA GLU A 11 -0.45 17.89 -15.20
C GLU A 11 0.37 18.69 -14.20
N ARG A 12 0.95 19.84 -14.59
CA ARG A 12 1.63 20.74 -13.65
C ARG A 12 0.70 21.29 -12.58
N LYS A 13 -0.54 21.62 -12.94
CA LYS A 13 -1.55 22.08 -11.98
C LYS A 13 -1.86 20.97 -10.97
N ALA A 14 -2.14 19.76 -11.44
CA ALA A 14 -2.46 18.63 -10.58
C ALA A 14 -1.29 18.24 -9.65
N LEU A 15 -0.06 18.19 -10.18
CA LEU A 15 1.14 17.90 -9.37
C LEU A 15 1.36 18.95 -8.28
N ARG A 16 1.17 20.24 -8.59
CA ARG A 16 1.27 21.29 -7.58
C ARG A 16 0.18 21.18 -6.51
N GLU A 17 -1.07 20.97 -6.91
CA GLU A 17 -2.22 21.00 -6.00
C GLU A 17 -2.29 19.76 -5.09
N TRP A 18 -2.03 18.57 -5.64
CA TRP A 18 -2.21 17.31 -4.92
C TRP A 18 -0.92 16.75 -4.33
N TRP A 19 0.24 17.13 -4.88
CA TRP A 19 1.54 16.57 -4.47
C TRP A 19 2.54 17.64 -4.01
N GLY A 20 2.23 18.93 -4.15
CA GLY A 20 3.16 20.02 -3.85
C GLY A 20 4.38 20.06 -4.79
N VAL A 21 4.35 19.35 -5.91
CA VAL A 21 5.51 19.23 -6.82
C VAL A 21 5.48 20.37 -7.85
N THR A 22 6.55 21.17 -7.85
CA THR A 22 6.73 22.30 -8.77
C THR A 22 8.03 22.27 -9.56
N SER A 23 8.93 21.33 -9.23
CA SER A 23 10.27 21.18 -9.80
C SER A 23 10.66 19.71 -10.05
N HIS A 24 11.77 19.49 -10.77
CA HIS A 24 12.37 18.17 -10.97
C HIS A 24 12.82 17.52 -9.65
N GLU A 25 13.44 18.30 -8.76
CA GLU A 25 13.97 17.80 -7.48
C GLU A 25 12.84 17.30 -6.57
N GLU A 26 11.76 18.08 -6.45
CA GLU A 26 10.56 17.69 -5.69
C GLU A 26 9.89 16.46 -6.30
N TRP A 27 9.79 16.40 -7.63
CA TRP A 27 9.28 15.21 -8.33
C TRP A 27 10.13 13.99 -8.01
N GLN A 28 11.46 14.10 -8.10
CA GLN A 28 12.38 13.00 -7.85
C GLN A 28 12.29 12.51 -6.40
N ALA A 29 12.14 13.43 -5.44
CA ALA A 29 11.93 13.09 -4.04
C ALA A 29 10.63 12.31 -3.82
N GLN A 30 9.51 12.77 -4.40
CA GLN A 30 8.22 12.07 -4.32
C GLN A 30 8.27 10.70 -5.00
N GLN A 31 8.88 10.61 -6.19
CA GLN A 31 9.04 9.36 -6.93
C GLN A 31 9.83 8.34 -6.11
N ARG A 32 10.94 8.75 -5.49
CA ARG A 32 11.76 7.88 -4.64
C ARG A 32 11.02 7.44 -3.39
N ALA A 33 10.29 8.34 -2.72
CA ALA A 33 9.50 7.99 -1.53
C ALA A 33 8.44 6.92 -1.84
N LEU A 34 7.74 7.06 -2.98
CA LEU A 34 6.78 6.05 -3.43
C LEU A 34 7.44 4.70 -3.76
N LEU A 35 8.61 4.71 -4.41
CA LEU A 35 9.35 3.48 -4.73
C LEU A 35 9.96 2.81 -3.49
N ALA A 36 10.35 3.60 -2.50
CA ALA A 36 10.82 3.14 -1.20
C ALA A 36 9.70 2.56 -0.32
N LEU A 37 8.43 2.72 -0.73
CA LEU A 37 7.24 2.33 0.04
C LEU A 37 7.11 3.12 1.35
N ASP A 38 7.66 4.33 1.39
CA ASP A 38 7.62 5.23 2.55
C ASP A 38 6.26 5.97 2.65
N GLY A 39 5.41 5.89 1.62
CA GLY A 39 4.13 6.60 1.52
C GLY A 39 2.93 5.85 2.11
N ALA A 40 2.97 4.52 2.14
CA ALA A 40 2.00 3.69 2.84
C ALA A 40 2.31 3.75 4.34
N ASN A 41 1.30 4.07 5.15
CA ASN A 41 1.51 4.22 6.58
C ASN A 41 2.14 2.93 7.16
N PRO A 42 3.35 2.97 7.75
CA PRO A 42 4.08 1.77 8.19
C PRO A 42 3.26 0.85 9.12
N VAL A 43 2.27 1.43 9.81
CA VAL A 43 1.35 0.70 10.67
C VAL A 43 0.43 -0.28 9.91
N TRP A 44 0.08 0.03 8.65
CA TRP A 44 -0.73 -0.83 7.78
C TRP A 44 0.04 -2.10 7.42
N GLU A 45 1.25 -1.92 6.90
CA GLU A 45 2.12 -3.04 6.58
C GLU A 45 2.53 -3.83 7.83
N PHE A 46 2.73 -3.18 8.98
CA PHE A 46 2.95 -3.87 10.25
C PHE A 46 1.79 -4.83 10.57
N ALA A 47 0.54 -4.35 10.54
CA ALA A 47 -0.62 -5.17 10.86
C ALA A 47 -0.74 -6.37 9.89
N LEU A 48 -0.63 -6.12 8.58
CA LEU A 48 -0.74 -7.15 7.55
C LEU A 48 0.41 -8.17 7.62
N ARG A 49 1.65 -7.70 7.80
CA ARG A 49 2.84 -8.56 7.99
C ARG A 49 2.67 -9.47 9.19
N LEU A 50 2.18 -8.94 10.31
CA LEU A 50 1.92 -9.75 11.50
C LEU A 50 0.91 -10.86 11.21
N ARG A 51 -0.20 -10.55 10.53
CA ARG A 51 -1.18 -11.56 10.11
C ARG A 51 -0.56 -12.63 9.23
N ARG A 52 0.30 -12.25 8.26
CA ARG A 52 1.00 -13.21 7.40
C ARG A 52 1.91 -14.15 8.20
N THR A 53 2.59 -13.63 9.22
CA THR A 53 3.42 -14.46 10.12
C THR A 53 2.55 -15.46 10.88
N ILE A 54 1.48 -14.98 11.53
CA ILE A 54 0.54 -15.86 12.26
C ILE A 54 -0.03 -16.94 11.32
N ALA A 55 -0.48 -16.55 10.13
CA ALA A 55 -1.07 -17.49 9.17
C ALA A 55 -0.09 -18.60 8.74
N ARG A 56 1.21 -18.29 8.62
CA ARG A 56 2.23 -19.30 8.30
C ARG A 56 2.43 -20.30 9.44
N ASP A 57 2.35 -19.84 10.68
CA ASP A 57 2.55 -20.67 11.86
C ASP A 57 1.35 -21.59 12.13
N PHE A 58 0.13 -21.16 11.79
CA PHE A 58 -1.13 -21.87 12.11
C PHE A 58 -1.89 -22.44 10.90
N GLY A 59 -1.32 -22.41 9.69
CA GLY A 59 -1.90 -23.07 8.52
C GLY A 59 -2.99 -22.28 7.76
N GLY A 60 -2.98 -20.94 7.87
CA GLY A 60 -3.63 -20.05 6.90
C GLY A 60 -4.76 -19.16 7.44
N TYR A 61 -5.64 -19.68 8.30
CA TYR A 61 -6.70 -18.86 8.91
C TYR A 61 -6.18 -18.13 10.16
N VAL A 62 -6.53 -16.85 10.28
CA VAL A 62 -6.19 -16.03 11.44
C VAL A 62 -7.46 -15.38 11.96
N ASP A 63 -7.85 -15.76 13.17
CA ASP A 63 -8.96 -15.14 13.88
C ASP A 63 -8.66 -13.66 14.18
N THR A 64 -9.70 -12.81 14.10
CA THR A 64 -9.54 -11.36 14.24
C THR A 64 -9.20 -10.95 15.68
N ALA A 65 -9.78 -11.60 16.69
CA ALA A 65 -9.45 -11.31 18.08
C ALA A 65 -8.00 -11.74 18.36
N TYR A 66 -7.62 -12.94 17.92
CA TYR A 66 -6.24 -13.39 18.06
C TYR A 66 -5.23 -12.46 17.37
N TRP A 67 -5.53 -11.95 16.17
CA TRP A 67 -4.70 -10.98 15.48
C TRP A 67 -4.53 -9.68 16.28
N ARG A 68 -5.63 -9.15 16.84
CA ARG A 68 -5.61 -7.94 17.69
C ARG A 68 -4.80 -8.12 18.96
N ASP A 69 -4.93 -9.28 19.60
CA ASP A 69 -4.23 -9.58 20.84
C ASP A 69 -2.73 -9.77 20.60
N THR A 70 -2.38 -10.49 19.52
CA THR A 70 -0.98 -10.66 19.11
C THR A 70 -0.34 -9.32 18.74
N ALA A 71 -1.08 -8.44 18.05
CA ALA A 71 -0.60 -7.09 17.73
C ALA A 71 -0.32 -6.27 18.99
N ALA A 72 -1.21 -6.35 19.99
CA ALA A 72 -1.02 -5.68 21.27
C ALA A 72 0.21 -6.20 22.01
N GLN A 73 0.40 -7.51 22.07
CA GLN A 73 1.57 -8.13 22.71
C GLN A 73 2.88 -7.67 22.07
N VAL A 74 2.99 -7.77 20.73
CA VAL A 74 4.19 -7.34 19.99
C VAL A 74 4.50 -5.86 20.21
N LEU A 75 3.48 -5.01 20.30
CA LEU A 75 3.68 -3.58 20.55
C LEU A 75 4.12 -3.29 21.99
N ARG A 76 3.59 -4.00 22.99
CA ARG A 76 4.05 -3.89 24.38
C ARG A 76 5.49 -4.34 24.52
N ASP A 77 5.86 -5.46 23.92
CA ASP A 77 7.23 -5.99 23.95
C ASP A 77 8.23 -5.02 23.29
N ARG A 78 7.82 -4.34 22.23
CA ARG A 78 8.65 -3.29 21.60
C ARG A 78 8.77 -2.04 22.46
N ALA A 79 7.76 -1.74 23.28
CA ALA A 79 7.73 -0.55 24.12
C ALA A 79 8.62 -0.68 25.37
N THR A 80 9.00 -1.89 25.80
CA THR A 80 9.88 -2.09 26.98
C THR A 80 11.34 -1.66 26.75
N GLY A 81 11.67 -1.20 25.54
CA GLY A 81 13.01 -0.85 25.10
C GLY A 81 13.77 -2.06 24.58
N ALA A 82 14.50 -1.90 23.49
CA ALA A 82 15.31 -2.95 22.89
C ALA A 82 16.80 -2.66 23.07
N THR A 83 17.59 -3.70 23.28
CA THR A 83 19.04 -3.65 23.18
C THR A 83 19.41 -3.69 21.70
N VAL A 84 19.94 -2.58 21.18
CA VAL A 84 20.35 -2.43 19.78
C VAL A 84 21.87 -2.38 19.73
N ILE A 85 22.46 -3.22 18.88
CA ILE A 85 23.89 -3.14 18.54
C ILE A 85 24.01 -2.09 17.44
N THR A 86 24.67 -0.98 17.76
CA THR A 86 25.06 0.06 16.79
C THR A 86 26.56 -0.03 16.52
N PRO A 87 27.07 0.61 15.45
CA PRO A 87 28.52 0.70 15.21
C PRO A 87 29.31 1.27 16.41
N ASP A 88 28.65 2.07 17.26
CA ASP A 88 29.22 2.69 18.45
C ASP A 88 29.06 1.84 19.74
N GLY A 89 28.46 0.65 19.66
CA GLY A 89 28.35 -0.30 20.77
C GLY A 89 26.92 -0.78 21.07
N VAL A 90 26.71 -1.27 22.30
CA VAL A 90 25.40 -1.74 22.75
C VAL A 90 24.61 -0.55 23.32
N THR A 91 23.56 -0.13 22.63
CA THR A 91 22.67 0.95 23.09
C THR A 91 21.30 0.38 23.47
N ARG A 92 20.67 0.93 24.50
CA ARG A 92 19.33 0.55 24.91
C ARG A 92 18.37 1.69 24.54
N THR A 93 17.33 1.37 23.79
CA THR A 93 16.26 2.34 23.53
C THR A 93 15.46 2.59 24.80
N GLU A 94 15.13 3.87 25.05
CA GLU A 94 14.30 4.23 26.19
C GLU A 94 12.90 3.61 26.05
N PRO A 95 12.31 3.11 27.16
CA PRO A 95 10.95 2.61 27.15
C PRO A 95 9.98 3.72 26.74
N ARG A 96 8.98 3.38 25.92
CA ARG A 96 7.92 4.32 25.57
C ARG A 96 6.97 4.50 26.77
N PRO A 97 6.44 5.70 27.04
CA PRO A 97 5.40 5.88 28.05
C PRO A 97 4.23 4.91 27.86
N GLU A 98 3.69 4.39 28.96
CA GLU A 98 2.60 3.40 28.94
C GLU A 98 1.35 3.95 28.23
N ALA A 99 0.98 5.20 28.51
CA ALA A 99 -0.17 5.85 27.88
C ALA A 99 -0.05 5.95 26.35
N GLU A 100 1.14 6.28 25.84
CA GLU A 100 1.41 6.33 24.40
C GLU A 100 1.41 4.93 23.77
N THR A 101 1.92 3.94 24.49
CA THR A 101 1.90 2.53 24.07
C THR A 101 0.47 2.02 23.93
N GLU A 102 -0.37 2.24 24.94
CA GLU A 102 -1.77 1.83 24.90
C GLU A 102 -2.59 2.59 23.85
N ALA A 103 -2.31 3.88 23.62
CA ALA A 103 -2.91 4.63 22.52
C ALA A 103 -2.52 4.04 21.15
N HIS A 104 -1.25 3.69 20.96
CA HIS A 104 -0.77 3.06 19.73
C HIS A 104 -1.42 1.69 19.51
N ILE A 105 -1.52 0.86 20.56
CA ILE A 105 -2.20 -0.45 20.51
C ILE A 105 -3.66 -0.28 20.07
N LYS A 106 -4.41 0.65 20.68
CA LYS A 106 -5.80 0.92 20.30
C LYS A 106 -5.91 1.32 18.83
N GLY A 107 -5.00 2.17 18.35
CA GLY A 107 -4.92 2.57 16.94
C GLY A 107 -4.74 1.37 16.00
N VAL A 108 -3.81 0.47 16.30
CA VAL A 108 -3.58 -0.74 15.49
C VAL A 108 -4.78 -1.71 15.55
N GLN A 109 -5.38 -1.91 16.72
CA GLN A 109 -6.55 -2.78 16.86
C GLN A 109 -7.77 -2.25 16.10
N HIS A 110 -7.95 -0.93 16.09
CA HIS A 110 -8.97 -0.27 15.29
C HIS A 110 -8.71 -0.45 13.79
N LEU A 111 -7.48 -0.22 13.32
CA LEU A 111 -7.05 -0.47 11.95
C LEU A 111 -7.31 -1.93 11.52
N ILE A 112 -6.98 -2.91 12.36
CA ILE A 112 -7.28 -4.32 12.09
C ILE A 112 -8.79 -4.50 11.84
N GLY A 113 -9.63 -3.85 12.65
CA GLY A 113 -11.08 -3.82 12.41
C GLY A 113 -11.45 -3.25 11.03
N ARG A 114 -10.84 -2.12 10.65
CA ARG A 114 -11.07 -1.51 9.32
C ARG A 114 -10.70 -2.46 8.18
N ILE A 115 -9.52 -3.07 8.26
CA ILE A 115 -9.05 -4.06 7.27
C ILE A 115 -10.06 -5.21 7.15
N THR A 116 -10.54 -5.76 8.27
CA THR A 116 -11.49 -6.89 8.23
C THR A 116 -12.83 -6.52 7.59
N ARG A 117 -13.32 -5.29 7.76
CA ARG A 117 -14.56 -4.81 7.14
C ARG A 117 -14.39 -4.59 5.64
N TYR A 118 -13.27 -4.00 5.21
CA TYR A 118 -12.94 -3.91 3.78
C TYR A 118 -12.80 -5.30 3.15
N GLU A 119 -12.11 -6.24 3.79
CA GLU A 119 -12.00 -7.60 3.26
C GLU A 119 -13.35 -8.30 3.17
N ALA A 120 -14.25 -8.10 4.14
CA ALA A 120 -15.61 -8.64 4.06
C ALA A 120 -16.37 -8.05 2.86
N ARG A 121 -16.24 -6.74 2.62
CA ARG A 121 -16.81 -6.09 1.44
C ARG A 121 -16.19 -6.62 0.14
N PHE A 122 -14.87 -6.79 0.11
CA PHE A 122 -14.16 -7.33 -1.06
C PHE A 122 -14.62 -8.74 -1.41
N ARG A 123 -14.91 -9.59 -0.40
CA ARG A 123 -15.51 -10.91 -0.64
C ARG A 123 -16.92 -10.79 -1.22
N ALA A 124 -17.75 -9.93 -0.64
CA ALA A 124 -19.11 -9.70 -1.12
C ALA A 124 -19.16 -9.19 -2.57
N ASP A 125 -18.19 -8.37 -2.97
CA ASP A 125 -18.13 -7.80 -4.32
C ASP A 125 -17.25 -8.60 -5.31
N GLY A 126 -16.66 -9.72 -4.88
CA GLY A 126 -15.87 -10.62 -5.72
C GLY A 126 -14.40 -10.24 -5.95
N ILE A 127 -13.87 -9.23 -5.24
CA ILE A 127 -12.43 -8.86 -5.26
C ILE A 127 -11.58 -9.92 -4.54
N LEU A 128 -12.12 -10.57 -3.50
CA LEU A 128 -11.43 -11.63 -2.76
C LEU A 128 -12.26 -12.91 -2.75
N ALA A 129 -11.59 -14.06 -2.84
CA ALA A 129 -12.24 -15.34 -2.55
C ALA A 129 -12.44 -15.52 -1.04
N GLU A 130 -13.41 -16.36 -0.64
CA GLU A 130 -13.85 -16.52 0.76
C GLU A 130 -12.69 -16.75 1.75
N ASN A 131 -11.76 -17.64 1.42
CA ASN A 131 -10.65 -18.00 2.31
C ASN A 131 -9.37 -17.19 2.05
N ARG A 132 -9.46 -16.07 1.32
CA ARG A 132 -8.33 -15.19 1.00
C ARG A 132 -8.39 -13.91 1.82
N TYR A 133 -7.24 -13.28 1.97
CA TYR A 133 -7.08 -12.01 2.66
C TYR A 133 -6.01 -11.18 1.94
N VAL A 134 -6.03 -9.85 2.14
CA VAL A 134 -5.04 -8.97 1.54
C VAL A 134 -3.72 -9.17 2.28
N THR A 135 -2.67 -9.48 1.52
CA THR A 135 -1.37 -9.74 2.12
C THR A 135 -0.59 -8.46 2.36
N SER A 136 -0.66 -7.48 1.45
CA SER A 136 0.11 -6.23 1.52
C SER A 136 -0.64 -5.09 0.82
N VAL A 137 -0.37 -3.85 1.22
CA VAL A 137 -0.87 -2.62 0.58
C VAL A 137 0.20 -1.85 -0.19
N ASP A 138 1.41 -2.40 -0.34
CA ASP A 138 2.52 -1.81 -1.11
C ASP A 138 2.10 -1.41 -2.54
N ALA A 139 1.18 -2.14 -3.15
CA ALA A 139 0.62 -1.86 -4.47
C ALA A 139 0.07 -0.43 -4.58
N TRP A 140 -0.46 0.14 -3.49
CA TRP A 140 -0.95 1.52 -3.48
C TRP A 140 0.16 2.52 -3.78
N ASP A 141 1.35 2.35 -3.20
CA ASP A 141 2.50 3.19 -3.48
C ASP A 141 3.08 2.90 -4.85
N LEU A 142 3.22 1.63 -5.22
CA LEU A 142 3.79 1.21 -6.51
C LEU A 142 2.93 1.68 -7.70
N GLY A 143 1.60 1.61 -7.58
CA GLY A 143 0.67 2.11 -8.58
C GLY A 143 0.76 3.64 -8.71
N ARG A 144 0.86 4.36 -7.57
CA ARG A 144 1.11 5.81 -7.56
C ARG A 144 2.50 6.16 -8.10
N ALA A 145 3.52 5.34 -7.88
CA ALA A 145 4.86 5.52 -8.43
C ALA A 145 4.85 5.44 -9.96
N SER A 146 4.08 4.49 -10.53
CA SER A 146 3.86 4.41 -11.98
C SER A 146 3.07 5.60 -12.54
N GLY A 147 2.09 6.10 -11.78
CA GLY A 147 1.37 7.35 -12.09
C GLY A 147 2.28 8.58 -12.07
N MET A 148 3.06 8.74 -11.00
CA MET A 148 4.01 9.84 -10.77
C MET A 148 5.09 9.89 -11.85
N ALA A 149 5.59 8.75 -12.31
CA ALA A 149 6.52 8.69 -13.44
C ALA A 149 5.90 9.28 -14.71
N ARG A 150 4.65 8.91 -15.03
CA ARG A 150 3.92 9.43 -16.20
C ARG A 150 3.62 10.93 -16.08
N TRP A 151 3.16 11.39 -14.91
CA TRP A 151 2.93 12.82 -14.67
C TRP A 151 4.22 13.62 -14.73
N GLY A 152 5.35 13.06 -14.26
CA GLY A 152 6.66 13.69 -14.37
C GLY A 152 7.06 13.95 -15.82
N LEU A 153 6.75 13.02 -16.72
CA LEU A 153 7.07 13.16 -18.13
C LEU A 153 6.24 14.26 -18.79
N GLY A 154 4.92 14.21 -18.66
CA GLY A 154 4.05 15.17 -19.36
C GLY A 154 4.08 16.57 -18.75
N SER A 155 4.50 16.72 -17.49
CA SER A 155 4.84 18.01 -16.85
C SER A 155 6.26 18.52 -17.14
N ARG A 156 7.07 17.73 -17.86
CA ARG A 156 8.50 17.98 -18.17
C ARG A 156 9.39 18.13 -16.93
N TYR A 157 8.99 17.51 -15.82
CA TYR A 157 9.86 17.39 -14.66
C TYR A 157 10.87 16.27 -14.80
N CYS A 158 10.68 15.28 -15.66
CA CYS A 158 11.69 14.25 -15.93
C CYS A 158 11.75 13.86 -17.42
N GLY A 159 12.84 13.19 -17.80
CA GLY A 159 13.02 12.64 -19.15
C GLY A 159 12.53 11.18 -19.27
N LEU A 160 12.35 10.71 -20.51
CA LEU A 160 11.86 9.35 -20.80
C LEU A 160 12.65 8.24 -20.09
N LYS A 161 13.99 8.36 -20.03
CA LYS A 161 14.85 7.36 -19.36
C LYS A 161 14.54 7.21 -17.87
N GLU A 162 14.23 8.31 -17.20
CA GLU A 162 13.91 8.31 -15.77
C GLU A 162 12.54 7.67 -15.53
N VAL A 163 11.59 7.91 -16.44
CA VAL A 163 10.26 7.29 -16.43
C VAL A 163 10.37 5.79 -16.62
N GLU A 164 11.12 5.35 -17.63
CA GLU A 164 11.34 3.92 -17.90
C GLU A 164 11.96 3.22 -16.70
N ALA A 165 13.01 3.80 -16.10
CA ALA A 165 13.63 3.26 -14.90
C ALA A 165 12.64 3.17 -13.72
N ALA A 166 11.88 4.23 -13.47
CA ALA A 166 10.90 4.28 -12.38
C ALA A 166 9.76 3.27 -12.55
N VAL A 167 9.25 3.08 -13.78
CA VAL A 167 8.20 2.10 -14.07
C VAL A 167 8.72 0.67 -13.92
N ILE A 168 9.94 0.39 -14.39
CA ILE A 168 10.59 -0.92 -14.19
C ILE A 168 10.78 -1.19 -12.70
N GLU A 169 11.27 -0.22 -11.92
CA GLU A 169 11.47 -0.37 -10.48
C GLU A 169 10.16 -0.63 -9.74
N ALA A 170 9.09 0.11 -10.07
CA ALA A 170 7.75 -0.13 -9.54
C ALA A 170 7.23 -1.54 -9.88
N GLY A 171 7.44 -1.99 -11.12
CA GLY A 171 7.09 -3.34 -11.56
C GLY A 171 7.83 -4.41 -10.77
N LEU A 172 9.15 -4.28 -10.62
CA LEU A 172 9.97 -5.17 -9.80
C LEU A 172 9.54 -5.17 -8.33
N GLY A 173 9.13 -4.02 -7.79
CA GLY A 173 8.51 -3.92 -6.46
C GLY A 173 7.23 -4.74 -6.36
N ALA A 174 6.35 -4.63 -7.36
CA ALA A 174 5.09 -5.36 -7.40
C ALA A 174 5.30 -6.88 -7.44
N ILE A 175 6.26 -7.35 -8.25
CA ILE A 175 6.60 -8.79 -8.37
C ILE A 175 7.17 -9.35 -7.06
N ARG A 176 7.86 -8.52 -6.25
CA ARG A 176 8.37 -8.93 -4.93
C ARG A 176 7.25 -9.07 -3.89
N SER A 177 6.27 -8.17 -3.90
CA SER A 177 5.21 -8.13 -2.88
C SER A 177 3.99 -9.00 -3.22
N TYR A 178 3.73 -9.28 -4.50
CA TYR A 178 2.52 -9.94 -4.97
C TYR A 178 2.80 -11.15 -5.88
N ARG A 179 1.78 -12.02 -6.05
CA ARG A 179 1.88 -13.26 -6.84
C ARG A 179 0.97 -13.30 -8.05
N SER A 180 0.05 -12.36 -8.17
CA SER A 180 -0.92 -12.30 -9.26
C SER A 180 -1.46 -10.87 -9.40
N TRP A 181 -2.05 -10.56 -10.56
CA TRP A 181 -2.80 -9.32 -10.76
C TRP A 181 -3.95 -9.16 -9.75
N GLN A 182 -4.64 -10.24 -9.40
CA GLN A 182 -5.69 -10.24 -8.37
C GLN A 182 -5.14 -9.78 -7.01
N ASP A 183 -4.01 -10.36 -6.57
CA ASP A 183 -3.40 -10.01 -5.28
C ASP A 183 -2.93 -8.54 -5.30
N PHE A 184 -2.29 -8.09 -6.40
CA PHE A 184 -1.89 -6.69 -6.59
C PHE A 184 -3.09 -5.74 -6.53
N SER A 185 -4.19 -6.09 -7.21
CA SER A 185 -5.41 -5.30 -7.24
C SER A 185 -6.02 -5.15 -5.85
N SER A 186 -6.19 -6.26 -5.13
CA SER A 186 -6.75 -6.22 -3.78
C SER A 186 -5.90 -5.38 -2.81
N GLY A 187 -4.57 -5.45 -2.95
CA GLY A 187 -3.63 -4.61 -2.19
C GLY A 187 -3.76 -3.13 -2.53
N TYR A 188 -3.89 -2.80 -3.82
CA TYR A 188 -4.06 -1.43 -4.29
C TYR A 188 -5.38 -0.82 -3.77
N ILE A 189 -6.47 -1.56 -3.90
CA ILE A 189 -7.81 -1.14 -3.45
C ILE A 189 -7.79 -0.92 -1.93
N LEU A 190 -7.27 -1.87 -1.15
CA LEU A 190 -7.21 -1.72 0.31
C LEU A 190 -6.36 -0.51 0.70
N GLY A 191 -5.19 -0.31 0.10
CA GLY A 191 -4.34 0.85 0.39
C GLY A 191 -5.02 2.18 0.07
N ARG A 192 -5.72 2.28 -1.07
CA ARG A 192 -6.53 3.47 -1.42
C ARG A 192 -7.64 3.71 -0.39
N CYS A 193 -8.39 2.68 -0.04
CA CYS A 193 -9.51 2.79 0.90
C CYS A 193 -9.07 3.16 2.32
N LEU A 194 -7.96 2.58 2.80
CA LEU A 194 -7.39 2.96 4.08
C LEU A 194 -6.93 4.43 4.11
N HIS A 195 -6.50 4.95 2.95
CA HIS A 195 -6.05 6.33 2.80
C HIS A 195 -7.19 7.34 2.73
N PHE A 196 -8.28 7.04 1.98
CA PHE A 196 -9.28 8.05 1.63
C PHE A 196 -10.73 7.73 1.96
N ASP A 197 -11.12 6.45 2.05
CA ASP A 197 -12.54 6.07 2.01
C ASP A 197 -13.24 6.11 3.37
N ASP A 198 -12.48 6.01 4.47
CA ASP A 198 -13.01 5.95 5.84
C ASP A 198 -14.21 5.00 6.07
N GLU A 199 -14.26 3.91 5.30
CA GLU A 199 -15.30 2.87 5.34
C GLU A 199 -16.69 3.33 4.90
N GLU A 200 -16.76 4.42 4.14
CA GLU A 200 -17.99 4.89 3.50
C GLU A 200 -18.39 4.00 2.32
N PHE A 201 -17.42 3.30 1.70
CA PHE A 201 -17.61 2.53 0.47
C PHE A 201 -18.22 3.37 -0.67
N GLY A 202 -17.84 4.65 -0.72
CA GLY A 202 -18.28 5.63 -1.71
C GLY A 202 -17.44 5.61 -2.97
N GLU A 203 -17.30 6.75 -3.64
CA GLU A 203 -16.56 6.87 -4.92
C GLU A 203 -15.11 6.38 -4.83
N TRP A 204 -14.45 6.57 -3.67
CA TRP A 204 -13.09 6.06 -3.45
C TRP A 204 -12.98 4.54 -3.55
N TYR A 205 -14.05 3.81 -3.23
CA TYR A 205 -14.17 2.37 -3.36
C TYR A 205 -14.80 1.93 -4.68
N THR A 206 -15.94 2.52 -5.08
CA THR A 206 -16.69 2.09 -6.27
C THR A 206 -15.89 2.27 -7.55
N ASP A 207 -15.13 3.37 -7.68
CA ASP A 207 -14.31 3.63 -8.86
C ASP A 207 -13.25 2.53 -9.08
N VAL A 208 -12.60 2.10 -8.00
CA VAL A 208 -11.57 1.05 -8.09
C VAL A 208 -12.16 -0.34 -8.20
N LEU A 209 -13.36 -0.56 -7.65
CA LEU A 209 -14.10 -1.80 -7.86
C LEU A 209 -14.47 -1.97 -9.33
N ASP A 210 -14.94 -0.91 -9.99
CA ASP A 210 -15.27 -0.96 -11.41
C ASP A 210 -14.02 -1.17 -12.27
N ALA A 211 -12.93 -0.46 -11.96
CA ALA A 211 -11.64 -0.69 -12.62
C ALA A 211 -11.13 -2.14 -12.41
N HIS A 212 -11.26 -2.69 -11.20
CA HIS A 212 -10.92 -4.08 -10.90
C HIS A 212 -11.71 -5.06 -11.76
N ARG A 213 -13.03 -4.88 -11.83
CA ARG A 213 -13.91 -5.74 -12.64
C ARG A 213 -13.48 -5.74 -14.09
N ILE A 214 -13.35 -4.56 -14.69
CA ILE A 214 -12.92 -4.41 -16.09
C ILE A 214 -11.59 -5.12 -16.31
N LEU A 215 -10.59 -4.86 -15.46
CA LEU A 215 -9.26 -5.45 -15.63
C LEU A 215 -9.25 -6.98 -15.41
N MET A 216 -10.12 -7.52 -14.55
CA MET A 216 -10.16 -8.96 -14.25
C MET A 216 -11.14 -9.77 -15.12
N SER A 217 -12.04 -9.13 -15.87
CA SER A 217 -13.07 -9.83 -16.67
C SER A 217 -12.98 -9.62 -18.18
N GLU A 218 -12.48 -8.47 -18.65
CA GLU A 218 -12.45 -8.18 -20.09
C GLU A 218 -11.37 -9.01 -20.79
N SER A 219 -11.75 -9.73 -21.84
CA SER A 219 -10.87 -10.72 -22.50
C SER A 219 -9.60 -10.13 -23.12
N ASP A 220 -9.62 -8.86 -23.52
CA ASP A 220 -8.48 -8.11 -24.06
C ASP A 220 -7.70 -7.35 -22.97
N SER A 221 -8.08 -7.50 -21.71
CA SER A 221 -7.41 -6.86 -20.59
C SER A 221 -5.94 -7.29 -20.51
N PRO A 222 -5.01 -6.34 -20.27
CA PRO A 222 -3.61 -6.66 -20.03
C PRO A 222 -3.43 -7.56 -18.79
N TRP A 223 -4.35 -7.54 -17.83
CA TRP A 223 -4.24 -8.38 -16.63
C TRP A 223 -4.64 -9.85 -16.87
N LEU A 224 -5.32 -10.14 -17.98
CA LEU A 224 -5.60 -11.51 -18.43
C LEU A 224 -4.63 -11.99 -19.50
N THR A 225 -4.01 -11.06 -20.25
CA THR A 225 -3.16 -11.38 -21.40
C THR A 225 -1.66 -11.26 -21.12
N VAL A 226 -1.25 -10.52 -20.09
CA VAL A 226 0.16 -10.39 -19.67
C VAL A 226 0.35 -11.11 -18.33
N PRO A 227 1.32 -12.04 -18.23
CA PRO A 227 1.60 -12.72 -16.97
C PRO A 227 2.14 -11.74 -15.92
N PHE A 228 1.85 -12.01 -14.65
CA PHE A 228 2.40 -11.25 -13.53
C PHE A 228 3.81 -11.78 -13.20
N GLN A 229 4.84 -11.30 -13.91
CA GLN A 229 6.23 -11.76 -13.82
C GLN A 229 7.24 -10.64 -14.01
#